data_AF-A0A2J8LX89-F1
#
_entry.id   AF-A0A2J8LX89-F1
#
_cell.length_a   1.000
_cell.length_b   1.000
_cell.length_c   1.000
_cell.angle_alpha   90.00
_cell.angle_beta   90.00
_cell.angle_gamma   90.00
#
_symmetry.space_group_name_H-M   'P 1'
#
loop_
_entity.id
_entity.type
_entity.pdbx_description
1 polymer ?
#
loop_
_entity_poly.entity_id
_entity_poly.type
_entity_poly.pdbx_seq_one_letter_code
_entity_poly.pdbx_strand_id
1 'polypeptide(L)'
;MAGLRNESEQEPLLGDTPGSREWDILETEEHYKSRWRSIRILYLTMFLSSVGFSIVMMSIWPYLQKIDPTADTSFLGWVIASYSLGQMVASPIFGLWSNYRPRKEALIVSILISVAANCLYAYLHIPASHNKYYMLVARGLLGIGAGNVAVVRSYTAGATSLQERTSSMANISMCQALGFILGPVFQTCFTFLGEKGVTWDVIKLQINMYTTPVLLSAFLGILNIILILAILREHRVDDSGRQCKSINFEEASTDEAQVPQGNIDQVAVVAINVLFFVALFIFALFETIITPLTMDMYAWTQEQAVLYNGIILAALGVEAVVIFLGVKLLSKKFAQ
;
A
#
# COMPACT_ATOMS: atom_id res chain seq x y z
N MET A 1 75.09 17.45 -7.32
CA MET A 1 75.13 16.01 -7.61
C MET A 1 73.80 15.40 -7.16
N ALA A 2 73.04 14.86 -8.13
CA ALA A 2 72.10 13.73 -8.09
C ALA A 2 71.03 13.54 -6.97
N GLY A 3 69.77 13.35 -7.42
CA GLY A 3 68.68 12.59 -6.77
C GLY A 3 67.49 13.44 -6.32
N LEU A 4 66.47 13.78 -7.14
CA LEU A 4 65.28 12.98 -7.55
C LEU A 4 64.67 12.19 -6.37
N ARG A 5 63.42 12.41 -5.94
CA ARG A 5 62.17 12.31 -6.70
C ARG A 5 60.99 12.89 -5.90
N ASN A 6 60.24 13.82 -6.50
CA ASN A 6 58.91 14.25 -6.06
C ASN A 6 57.91 13.12 -6.38
N GLU A 7 57.08 12.72 -5.41
CA GLU A 7 55.88 11.93 -5.65
C GLU A 7 54.75 12.89 -6.03
N SER A 8 54.63 13.16 -7.33
CA SER A 8 53.49 13.82 -7.94
C SER A 8 52.34 12.83 -8.08
N GLU A 9 51.14 13.31 -7.75
CA GLU A 9 49.82 12.77 -8.06
C GLU A 9 49.80 11.95 -9.37
N GLN A 10 49.46 10.67 -9.26
CA GLN A 10 49.03 9.87 -10.41
C GLN A 10 47.53 10.09 -10.60
N GLU A 11 47.16 11.05 -11.42
CA GLU A 11 45.88 11.01 -12.14
C GLU A 11 45.86 9.73 -13.01
N PRO A 12 44.79 8.91 -12.97
CA PRO A 12 44.67 7.80 -13.89
C PRO A 12 44.37 8.34 -15.28
N LEU A 13 45.39 8.25 -16.14
CA LEU A 13 45.35 8.51 -17.58
C LEU A 13 44.18 7.76 -18.23
N LEU A 14 43.14 8.49 -18.62
CA LEU A 14 42.13 8.05 -19.59
C LEU A 14 42.81 7.94 -20.96
N GLY A 15 43.37 6.75 -21.25
CA GLY A 15 43.80 6.38 -22.58
C GLY A 15 42.59 6.06 -23.45
N ASP A 16 42.36 6.89 -24.46
CA ASP A 16 41.41 6.64 -25.55
C ASP A 16 41.75 5.31 -26.24
N THR A 17 41.02 4.24 -25.88
CA THR A 17 40.97 3.00 -26.65
C THR A 17 39.79 3.12 -27.62
N PRO A 18 40.01 3.05 -28.95
CA PRO A 18 38.95 3.15 -29.95
C PRO A 18 38.16 1.83 -30.06
N GLY A 19 37.51 1.45 -28.96
CA GLY A 19 36.73 0.21 -28.83
C GLY A 19 35.82 0.12 -27.60
N SER A 20 35.75 1.14 -26.73
CA SER A 20 34.97 1.09 -25.48
C SER A 20 33.65 1.91 -25.49
N ARG A 21 33.20 2.38 -26.65
CA ARG A 21 31.96 3.17 -26.82
C ARG A 21 30.68 2.33 -27.02
N GLU A 22 30.55 1.20 -26.34
CA GLU A 22 29.35 0.35 -26.42
C GLU A 22 28.56 0.28 -25.09
N TRP A 23 28.91 1.11 -24.10
CA TRP A 23 28.31 1.08 -22.76
C TRP A 23 27.21 2.13 -22.49
N ASP A 24 26.82 2.91 -23.50
CA ASP A 24 25.62 3.77 -23.46
C ASP A 24 24.39 3.01 -23.97
N ILE A 25 24.04 1.89 -23.34
CA ILE A 25 22.69 1.35 -23.51
C ILE A 25 21.76 2.16 -22.61
N LEU A 26 21.39 3.36 -23.09
CA LEU A 26 20.18 4.05 -22.68
C LEU A 26 19.02 3.04 -22.80
N GLU A 27 18.27 2.82 -21.73
CA GLU A 27 17.07 1.97 -21.72
C GLU A 27 16.24 2.25 -22.99
N THR A 28 16.03 1.25 -23.85
CA THR A 28 15.26 1.44 -25.09
C THR A 28 13.89 2.02 -24.74
N GLU A 29 13.39 2.96 -25.54
CA GLU A 29 12.14 3.68 -25.24
C GLU A 29 10.95 2.72 -25.00
N GLU A 30 10.93 1.55 -25.67
CA GLU A 30 9.93 0.51 -25.45
C GLU A 30 10.02 -0.14 -24.07
N HIS A 31 11.24 -0.41 -23.59
CA HIS A 31 11.49 -0.96 -22.26
C HIS A 31 11.11 0.05 -21.17
N TYR A 32 11.47 1.32 -21.34
CA TYR A 32 11.04 2.41 -20.46
C TYR A 32 9.51 2.50 -20.39
N LYS A 33 8.83 2.51 -21.55
CA LYS A 33 7.36 2.54 -21.61
C LYS A 33 6.72 1.33 -20.92
N SER A 34 7.29 0.13 -21.13
CA SER A 34 6.82 -1.11 -20.48
C SER A 34 6.97 -1.06 -18.96
N ARG A 35 8.13 -0.61 -18.47
CA ARG A 35 8.44 -0.45 -17.04
C ARG A 35 7.47 0.52 -16.37
N TRP A 36 7.25 1.69 -16.96
CA TRP A 36 6.34 2.69 -16.42
C TRP A 36 4.87 2.28 -16.49
N ARG A 37 4.46 1.46 -17.47
CA ARG A 37 3.13 0.84 -17.47
C ARG A 37 2.96 -0.08 -16.26
N SER A 38 3.94 -0.93 -15.95
CA SER A 38 3.94 -1.76 -14.75
C SER A 38 3.87 -0.92 -13.46
N ILE A 39 4.72 0.11 -13.32
CA ILE A 39 4.75 0.99 -12.15
C ILE A 39 3.41 1.70 -11.92
N ARG A 40 2.78 2.24 -12.97
CA ARG A 40 1.47 2.91 -12.88
C ARG A 40 0.36 1.96 -12.43
N ILE A 41 0.42 0.70 -12.82
CA ILE A 41 -0.54 -0.31 -12.34
C ILE A 41 -0.34 -0.58 -10.86
N LEU A 42 0.91 -0.64 -10.40
CA LEU A 42 1.17 -0.80 -8.97
C LEU A 42 0.71 0.41 -8.15
N TYR A 43 0.77 1.62 -8.71
CA TYR A 43 0.15 2.82 -8.10
C TYR A 43 -1.37 2.63 -7.97
N LEU A 44 -2.02 2.13 -9.03
CA LEU A 44 -3.44 1.80 -8.99
C LEU A 44 -3.76 0.68 -7.98
N THR A 45 -2.94 -0.38 -7.93
CA THR A 45 -3.07 -1.47 -6.94
C THR A 45 -3.02 -0.92 -5.51
N MET A 46 -2.10 0.00 -5.23
CA MET A 46 -1.99 0.68 -3.94
C MET A 46 -3.21 1.53 -3.61
N PHE A 47 -3.67 2.31 -4.58
CA PHE A 47 -4.87 3.11 -4.45
C PHE A 47 -6.10 2.23 -4.12
N LEU A 48 -6.35 1.19 -4.91
CA LEU A 48 -7.48 0.27 -4.72
C LEU A 48 -7.42 -0.45 -3.37
N SER A 49 -6.22 -0.90 -2.95
CA SER A 49 -6.04 -1.54 -1.64
C SER A 49 -6.36 -0.58 -0.49
N SER A 50 -5.98 0.69 -0.63
CA SER A 50 -6.20 1.72 0.40
C SER A 50 -7.66 2.15 0.48
N VAL A 51 -8.35 2.27 -0.66
CA VAL A 51 -9.80 2.47 -0.70
C VAL A 51 -10.51 1.30 -0.02
N GLY A 52 -10.11 0.06 -0.34
CA GLY A 52 -10.71 -1.14 0.23
C GLY A 52 -10.54 -1.28 1.74
N PHE A 53 -9.44 -0.77 2.30
CA PHE A 53 -9.26 -0.66 3.75
C PHE A 53 -10.17 0.43 4.34
N SER A 54 -10.03 1.66 3.85
CA SER A 54 -10.65 2.84 4.46
C SER A 54 -12.19 2.84 4.37
N ILE A 55 -12.75 2.29 3.29
CA ILE A 55 -14.21 2.22 3.10
C ILE A 55 -14.91 1.47 4.25
N VAL A 56 -14.24 0.48 4.86
CA VAL A 56 -14.84 -0.35 5.91
C VAL A 56 -14.56 0.19 7.32
N MET A 57 -13.65 1.17 7.48
CA MET A 57 -13.23 1.66 8.80
C MET A 57 -14.33 2.45 9.49
N MET A 58 -15.07 3.30 8.78
CA MET A 58 -16.16 4.08 9.38
C MET A 58 -17.39 3.24 9.73
N SER A 59 -17.57 2.12 9.03
CA SER A 59 -18.79 1.31 9.12
C SER A 59 -18.64 0.07 9.99
N ILE A 60 -17.41 -0.30 10.36
CA ILE A 60 -17.12 -1.47 11.19
C ILE A 60 -17.79 -1.43 12.56
N TRP A 61 -17.78 -0.29 13.24
CA TRP A 61 -18.38 -0.17 14.57
C TRP A 61 -19.92 -0.28 14.54
N PRO A 62 -20.64 0.52 13.73
CA PRO A 62 -22.08 0.34 13.54
C PRO A 62 -22.47 -1.08 13.11
N TYR A 63 -21.67 -1.69 12.23
CA TYR A 63 -21.92 -3.03 11.76
C TYR A 63 -21.71 -4.09 12.85
N LEU A 64 -20.68 -3.96 13.68
CA LEU A 64 -20.44 -4.81 14.84
C LEU A 64 -21.60 -4.71 15.83
N GLN A 65 -22.08 -3.50 16.13
CA GLN A 65 -23.24 -3.26 16.99
C GLN A 65 -24.53 -3.89 16.44
N LYS A 66 -24.72 -3.85 15.12
CA LYS A 66 -25.87 -4.50 14.45
C LYS A 66 -25.83 -6.02 14.53
N ILE A 67 -24.63 -6.60 14.45
CA ILE A 67 -24.42 -8.04 14.46
C ILE A 67 -24.47 -8.62 15.88
N ASP A 68 -23.86 -7.93 16.84
CA ASP A 68 -23.82 -8.32 18.24
C ASP A 68 -23.94 -7.07 19.13
N PRO A 69 -25.15 -6.76 19.63
CA PRO A 69 -25.37 -5.63 20.53
C PRO A 69 -24.62 -5.73 21.86
N THR A 70 -24.10 -6.92 22.21
CA THR A 70 -23.28 -7.13 23.42
C THR A 70 -21.80 -6.85 23.20
N ALA A 71 -21.39 -6.53 21.96
CA ALA A 71 -20.00 -6.25 21.65
C ALA A 71 -19.56 -4.90 22.23
N ASP A 72 -18.49 -4.93 23.02
CA ASP A 72 -17.89 -3.73 23.60
C ASP A 72 -16.88 -3.08 22.63
N THR A 73 -16.59 -1.80 22.86
CA THR A 73 -15.51 -1.03 22.22
C THR A 73 -14.15 -1.72 22.31
N SER A 74 -13.88 -2.46 23.40
CA SER A 74 -12.67 -3.28 23.53
C SER A 74 -12.56 -4.35 22.43
N PHE A 75 -13.68 -4.95 22.01
CA PHE A 75 -13.69 -5.96 20.95
C PHE A 75 -13.46 -5.35 19.57
N LEU A 76 -13.96 -4.13 19.33
CA LEU A 76 -13.64 -3.36 18.13
C LEU A 76 -12.11 -3.17 17.98
N GLY A 77 -11.43 -2.86 19.09
CA GLY A 77 -9.97 -2.78 19.14
C GLY A 77 -9.29 -4.08 18.67
N TRP A 78 -9.78 -5.24 19.12
CA TRP A 78 -9.27 -6.54 18.67
C TRP A 78 -9.52 -6.81 17.18
N VAL A 79 -10.68 -6.42 16.65
CA VAL A 79 -11.01 -6.58 15.22
C VAL A 79 -10.10 -5.71 14.34
N ILE A 80 -9.78 -4.50 14.77
CA ILE A 80 -8.86 -3.62 14.04
C ILE A 80 -7.41 -4.11 14.18
N ALA A 81 -7.02 -4.54 15.38
CA ALA A 81 -5.71 -5.12 15.63
C ALA A 81 -5.47 -6.40 14.83
N SER A 82 -6.49 -7.24 14.60
CA SER A 82 -6.34 -8.46 13.80
C SER A 82 -5.91 -8.17 12.36
N TYR A 83 -6.40 -7.08 11.77
CA TYR A 83 -5.94 -6.61 10.46
C TYR A 83 -4.46 -6.23 10.49
N SER A 84 -4.04 -5.39 11.45
CA SER A 84 -2.64 -4.96 11.58
C SER A 84 -1.70 -6.14 11.86
N LEU A 85 -2.11 -7.10 12.71
CA LEU A 85 -1.37 -8.33 12.98
C LEU A 85 -1.23 -9.19 11.72
N GLY A 86 -2.33 -9.36 10.97
CA GLY A 86 -2.31 -10.07 9.68
C GLY A 86 -1.33 -9.44 8.70
N GLN A 87 -1.34 -8.11 8.58
CA GLN A 87 -0.43 -7.37 7.71
C GLN A 87 1.03 -7.46 8.19
N MET A 88 1.27 -7.39 9.49
CA MET A 88 2.60 -7.51 10.09
C MET A 88 3.24 -8.86 9.78
N VAL A 89 2.49 -9.95 9.91
CA VAL A 89 2.99 -11.32 9.62
C VAL A 89 3.13 -11.54 8.11
N ALA A 90 2.19 -11.04 7.31
CA ALA A 90 2.18 -11.27 5.87
C ALA A 90 3.23 -10.44 5.11
N SER A 91 3.57 -9.25 5.59
CA SER A 91 4.55 -8.35 4.94
C SER A 91 5.92 -9.00 4.70
N PRO A 92 6.59 -9.62 5.69
CA PRO A 92 7.86 -10.32 5.46
C PRO A 92 7.68 -11.58 4.60
N ILE A 93 6.58 -12.32 4.77
CA ILE A 93 6.32 -13.55 4.00
C ILE A 93 6.19 -13.23 2.51
N PHE A 94 5.32 -12.29 2.16
CA PHE A 94 5.15 -11.87 0.77
C PHE A 94 6.37 -11.12 0.24
N GLY A 95 7.07 -10.34 1.08
CA GLY A 95 8.32 -9.70 0.73
C GLY A 95 9.40 -10.71 0.30
N LEU A 96 9.66 -11.72 1.14
CA LEU A 96 10.61 -12.79 0.84
C LEU A 96 10.17 -13.62 -0.37
N TRP A 97 8.90 -14.00 -0.44
CA TRP A 97 8.36 -14.73 -1.61
C TRP A 97 8.62 -13.93 -2.90
N SER A 98 8.36 -12.63 -2.89
CA SER A 98 8.58 -11.75 -4.05
C SER A 98 10.04 -11.58 -4.47
N ASN A 99 10.99 -11.96 -3.61
CA ASN A 99 12.41 -11.95 -3.93
C ASN A 99 12.85 -13.22 -4.67
N TYR A 100 12.31 -14.38 -4.27
CA TYR A 100 12.67 -15.70 -4.83
C TYR A 100 11.82 -16.12 -6.05
N ARG A 101 10.56 -15.71 -6.10
CA ARG A 101 9.59 -16.00 -7.17
C ARG A 101 9.15 -14.71 -7.86
N PRO A 102 8.51 -14.77 -9.05
CA PRO A 102 7.97 -13.59 -9.71
C PRO A 102 7.05 -12.79 -8.78
N ARG A 103 7.29 -11.48 -8.65
CA ARG A 103 6.53 -10.57 -7.77
C ARG A 103 5.04 -10.59 -8.11
N LYS A 104 4.72 -10.84 -9.37
CA LYS A 104 3.36 -10.97 -9.91
C LYS A 104 2.53 -12.01 -9.14
N GLU A 105 3.13 -13.14 -8.79
CA GLU A 105 2.40 -14.23 -8.12
C GLU A 105 2.07 -13.88 -6.68
N ALA A 106 3.03 -13.31 -5.94
CA ALA A 106 2.80 -12.82 -4.58
C ALA A 106 1.71 -11.73 -4.53
N LEU A 107 1.69 -10.82 -5.51
CA LEU A 107 0.64 -9.80 -5.63
C LEU A 107 -0.74 -10.41 -5.93
N ILE A 108 -0.83 -11.38 -6.84
CA ILE A 108 -2.11 -12.01 -7.18
C ILE A 108 -2.65 -12.80 -5.98
N VAL A 109 -1.80 -13.59 -5.32
CA VAL A 109 -2.22 -14.39 -4.15
C VAL A 109 -2.71 -13.49 -3.01
N SER A 110 -1.98 -12.41 -2.71
CA SER A 110 -2.41 -11.47 -1.66
C SER A 110 -3.74 -10.79 -1.99
N ILE A 111 -3.96 -10.36 -3.25
CA ILE A 111 -5.25 -9.76 -3.65
C ILE A 111 -6.37 -10.81 -3.66
N LEU A 112 -6.10 -12.06 -4.05
CA LEU A 112 -7.07 -13.15 -3.97
C LEU A 112 -7.51 -13.41 -2.52
N ILE A 113 -6.57 -13.40 -1.58
CA ILE A 113 -6.87 -13.50 -0.14
C ILE A 113 -7.76 -12.34 0.30
N SER A 114 -7.45 -11.09 -0.11
CA SER A 114 -8.29 -9.93 0.18
C SER A 114 -9.71 -10.06 -0.38
N VAL A 115 -9.86 -10.56 -1.62
CA VAL A 115 -11.17 -10.78 -2.26
C VAL A 115 -11.95 -11.86 -1.50
N ALA A 116 -11.32 -12.98 -1.17
CA ALA A 116 -11.95 -14.06 -0.40
C ALA A 116 -12.39 -13.57 1.00
N ALA A 117 -11.55 -12.77 1.65
CA ALA A 117 -11.84 -12.18 2.95
C ALA A 117 -12.98 -11.15 2.90
N ASN A 118 -13.05 -10.32 1.84
CA ASN A 118 -14.18 -9.44 1.59
C ASN A 118 -15.48 -10.22 1.34
N CYS A 119 -15.43 -11.31 0.57
CA CYS A 119 -16.59 -12.20 0.40
C CYS A 119 -17.03 -12.80 1.75
N LEU A 120 -16.10 -13.29 2.56
CA LEU A 120 -16.40 -13.80 3.90
C LEU A 120 -17.06 -12.71 4.77
N TYR A 121 -16.55 -11.47 4.70
CA TYR A 121 -17.11 -10.34 5.42
C TYR A 121 -18.54 -10.00 4.97
N ALA A 122 -18.83 -10.09 3.68
CA ALA A 122 -20.18 -9.88 3.14
C ALA A 122 -21.20 -10.91 3.67
N TYR A 123 -20.77 -12.14 3.91
CA TYR A 123 -21.61 -13.23 4.40
C TYR A 123 -21.69 -13.33 5.93
N LEU A 124 -21.14 -12.36 6.69
CA LEU A 124 -21.18 -12.34 8.15
C LEU A 124 -22.59 -12.36 8.77
N HIS A 125 -23.62 -12.03 7.99
CA HIS A 125 -25.03 -12.05 8.42
C HIS A 125 -25.65 -13.46 8.46
N ILE A 126 -25.03 -14.45 7.80
CA ILE A 126 -25.62 -15.79 7.63
C ILE A 126 -25.47 -16.68 8.88
N PRO A 127 -24.32 -16.72 9.57
CA PRO A 127 -24.19 -17.51 10.78
C PRO A 127 -25.11 -16.97 11.88
N ALA A 128 -25.80 -17.86 12.60
CA ALA A 128 -26.72 -17.48 13.67
C ALA A 128 -26.03 -17.30 15.04
N SER A 129 -24.72 -17.58 15.14
CA SER A 129 -23.97 -17.59 16.40
C SER A 129 -22.50 -17.21 16.20
N HIS A 130 -21.92 -16.47 17.15
CA HIS A 130 -20.50 -16.06 17.19
C HIS A 130 -20.03 -15.10 16.07
N ASN A 131 -20.94 -14.32 15.50
CA ASN A 131 -20.70 -13.46 14.33
C ASN A 131 -19.56 -12.44 14.51
N LYS A 132 -19.33 -11.96 15.74
CA LYS A 132 -18.21 -11.06 16.07
C LYS A 132 -16.82 -11.70 15.82
N TYR A 133 -16.67 -13.01 16.05
CA TYR A 133 -15.42 -13.72 15.81
C TYR A 133 -15.17 -13.96 14.32
N TYR A 134 -16.22 -14.22 13.54
CA TYR A 134 -16.11 -14.29 12.09
C TYR A 134 -15.66 -12.94 11.50
N MET A 135 -16.13 -11.82 12.05
CA MET A 135 -15.64 -10.49 11.66
C MET A 135 -14.15 -10.34 11.94
N LEU A 136 -13.70 -10.75 13.15
CA LEU A 136 -12.29 -10.72 13.53
C LEU A 136 -11.42 -11.54 12.56
N VAL A 137 -11.86 -12.75 12.20
CA VAL A 137 -11.16 -13.62 11.25
C VAL A 137 -11.14 -13.01 9.84
N ALA A 138 -12.27 -12.51 9.35
CA ALA A 138 -12.34 -11.86 8.05
C ALA A 138 -11.38 -10.66 7.96
N ARG A 139 -11.27 -9.86 9.03
CA ARG A 139 -10.32 -8.74 9.10
C ARG A 139 -8.87 -9.19 9.20
N GLY A 140 -8.58 -10.26 9.93
CA GLY A 140 -7.24 -10.87 9.94
C GLY A 140 -6.81 -11.33 8.55
N LEU A 141 -7.70 -12.01 7.81
CA LEU A 141 -7.43 -12.45 6.43
C LEU A 141 -7.24 -11.27 5.47
N LEU A 142 -8.06 -10.23 5.59
CA LEU A 142 -7.88 -8.96 4.87
C LEU A 142 -6.51 -8.33 5.17
N GLY A 143 -6.08 -8.36 6.43
CA GLY A 143 -4.76 -7.91 6.86
C GLY A 143 -3.63 -8.69 6.18
N ILE A 144 -3.77 -10.02 6.08
CA ILE A 144 -2.82 -10.86 5.34
C ILE A 144 -2.74 -10.41 3.88
N GLY A 145 -3.89 -10.19 3.22
CA GLY A 145 -3.93 -9.68 1.86
C GLY A 145 -3.33 -8.27 1.69
N ALA A 146 -3.35 -7.44 2.73
CA ALA A 146 -2.70 -6.12 2.76
C ALA A 146 -1.16 -6.17 2.82
N GLY A 147 -0.57 -7.38 2.97
CA GLY A 147 0.87 -7.58 2.80
C GLY A 147 1.38 -7.26 1.38
N ASN A 148 0.47 -7.09 0.41
CA ASN A 148 0.79 -6.63 -0.94
C ASN A 148 1.54 -5.29 -0.97
N VAL A 149 1.36 -4.44 0.06
CA VAL A 149 2.01 -3.14 0.18
C VAL A 149 3.54 -3.27 0.17
N ALA A 150 4.07 -4.28 0.88
CA ALA A 150 5.50 -4.55 0.94
C ALA A 150 6.06 -4.95 -0.44
N VAL A 151 5.33 -5.80 -1.17
CA VAL A 151 5.73 -6.30 -2.49
C VAL A 151 5.79 -5.18 -3.53
N VAL A 152 4.79 -4.30 -3.55
CA VAL A 152 4.76 -3.15 -4.48
C VAL A 152 5.91 -2.18 -4.20
N ARG A 153 6.20 -1.87 -2.92
CA ARG A 153 7.31 -0.98 -2.55
C ARG A 153 8.65 -1.62 -2.94
N SER A 154 8.83 -2.91 -2.67
CA SER A 154 10.02 -3.66 -3.09
C SER A 154 10.19 -3.67 -4.62
N TYR A 155 9.13 -3.98 -5.37
CA TYR A 155 9.17 -3.97 -6.84
C TYR A 155 9.52 -2.59 -7.37
N THR A 156 8.87 -1.54 -6.88
CA THR A 156 9.09 -0.18 -7.39
C THR A 156 10.51 0.27 -7.07
N ALA A 157 11.04 -0.04 -5.89
CA ALA A 157 12.41 0.29 -5.52
C ALA A 157 13.41 -0.34 -6.50
N GLY A 158 13.22 -1.62 -6.86
CA GLY A 158 14.06 -2.36 -7.79
C GLY A 158 13.74 -2.16 -9.28
N ALA A 159 12.68 -1.44 -9.63
CA ALA A 159 12.31 -1.10 -11.01
C ALA A 159 12.52 0.39 -11.33
N THR A 160 13.16 1.14 -10.43
CA THR A 160 13.45 2.57 -10.60
C THR A 160 14.92 2.84 -10.32
N SER A 161 15.51 3.77 -11.09
CA SER A 161 16.87 4.27 -10.84
C SER A 161 16.91 5.16 -9.61
N LEU A 162 18.09 5.47 -9.09
CA LEU A 162 18.27 6.30 -7.89
C LEU A 162 17.57 7.67 -8.02
N GLN A 163 17.62 8.27 -9.22
CA GLN A 163 17.00 9.58 -9.51
C GLN A 163 15.46 9.51 -9.54
N GLU A 164 14.89 8.39 -10.00
CA GLU A 164 13.44 8.19 -10.13
C GLU A 164 12.80 7.63 -8.85
N ARG A 165 13.59 6.95 -8.00
CA ARG A 165 13.12 6.17 -6.85
C ARG A 165 12.36 7.02 -5.85
N THR A 166 12.91 8.16 -5.43
CA THR A 166 12.27 9.06 -4.45
C THR A 166 10.92 9.58 -4.96
N SER A 167 10.86 10.03 -6.22
CA SER A 167 9.63 10.50 -6.84
C SER A 167 8.59 9.38 -6.97
N SER A 168 9.03 8.19 -7.36
CA SER A 168 8.15 7.03 -7.52
C SER A 168 7.58 6.53 -6.19
N MET A 169 8.38 6.53 -5.12
CA MET A 169 7.93 6.22 -3.77
C MET A 169 6.96 7.27 -3.24
N ALA A 170 7.22 8.55 -3.50
CA ALA A 170 6.30 9.63 -3.14
C ALA A 170 4.94 9.48 -3.84
N ASN A 171 4.93 9.10 -5.12
CA ASN A 171 3.69 8.84 -5.87
C ASN A 171 2.91 7.64 -5.32
N ILE A 172 3.59 6.57 -4.88
CA ILE A 172 2.93 5.45 -4.18
C ILE A 172 2.22 5.95 -2.94
N SER A 173 2.92 6.72 -2.09
CA SER A 173 2.34 7.28 -0.87
C SER A 173 1.18 8.22 -1.16
N MET A 174 1.26 9.01 -2.23
CA MET A 174 0.16 9.89 -2.67
C MET A 174 -1.07 9.07 -3.10
N CYS A 175 -0.89 8.02 -3.90
CA CYS A 175 -1.98 7.12 -4.27
C CYS A 175 -2.60 6.42 -3.05
N GLN A 176 -1.76 6.02 -2.08
CA GLN A 176 -2.23 5.42 -0.84
C GLN A 176 -3.08 6.42 -0.03
N ALA A 177 -2.58 7.65 0.16
CA ALA A 177 -3.28 8.72 0.86
C ALA A 177 -4.61 9.09 0.18
N LEU A 178 -4.63 9.23 -1.15
CA LEU A 178 -5.85 9.47 -1.91
C LEU A 178 -6.87 8.35 -1.72
N GLY A 179 -6.42 7.08 -1.64
CA GLY A 179 -7.32 5.97 -1.37
C GLY A 179 -7.92 6.03 0.04
N PHE A 180 -7.14 6.43 1.04
CA PHE A 180 -7.67 6.64 2.39
C PHE A 180 -8.65 7.81 2.49
N ILE A 181 -8.48 8.86 1.68
CA ILE A 181 -9.40 10.01 1.61
C ILE A 181 -10.69 9.65 0.88
N LEU A 182 -10.59 8.91 -0.23
CA LEU A 182 -11.76 8.56 -1.05
C LEU A 182 -12.56 7.38 -0.47
N GLY A 183 -11.95 6.53 0.35
CA GLY A 183 -12.62 5.42 1.03
C GLY A 183 -13.91 5.84 1.75
N PRO A 184 -13.88 6.81 2.69
CA PRO A 184 -15.05 7.25 3.44
C PRO A 184 -16.06 7.98 2.54
N VAL A 185 -15.61 8.64 1.46
CA VAL A 185 -16.50 9.25 0.46
C VAL A 185 -17.34 8.18 -0.23
N PHE A 186 -16.71 7.10 -0.71
CA PHE A 186 -17.43 5.98 -1.29
C PHE A 186 -18.38 5.34 -0.27
N GLN A 187 -17.93 5.16 0.98
CA GLN A 187 -18.76 4.65 2.07
C GLN A 187 -20.02 5.51 2.29
N THR A 188 -19.85 6.83 2.31
CA THR A 188 -20.93 7.83 2.48
C THR A 188 -21.91 7.76 1.31
N CYS A 189 -21.46 7.54 0.08
CA CYS A 189 -22.36 7.34 -1.05
C CYS A 189 -23.24 6.08 -0.87
N PHE A 190 -22.74 5.05 -0.19
CA PHE A 190 -23.50 3.82 0.06
C PHE A 190 -24.45 3.90 1.25
N THR A 191 -24.34 4.91 2.12
CA THR A 191 -25.35 5.10 3.19
C THR A 191 -26.71 5.47 2.63
N PHE A 192 -26.78 6.05 1.42
CA PHE A 192 -28.04 6.34 0.72
C PHE A 192 -28.84 5.08 0.33
N LEU A 193 -28.22 3.88 0.32
CA LEU A 193 -28.94 2.62 0.12
C LEU A 193 -29.73 2.18 1.38
N GLY A 194 -29.46 2.79 2.54
CA GLY A 194 -30.13 2.53 3.81
C GLY A 194 -29.74 1.21 4.50
N GLU A 195 -30.10 1.08 5.78
CA GLU A 195 -29.82 -0.10 6.61
C GLU A 195 -30.49 -1.41 6.16
N LYS A 196 -31.66 -1.31 5.51
CA LYS A 196 -32.49 -2.45 5.15
C LYS A 196 -32.11 -3.06 3.79
N GLY A 197 -31.58 -2.25 2.87
CA GLY A 197 -31.02 -2.72 1.62
C GLY A 197 -31.97 -3.56 0.74
N VAL A 198 -31.39 -4.32 -0.18
CA VAL A 198 -32.09 -5.32 -1.01
C VAL A 198 -31.54 -6.71 -0.68
N THR A 199 -32.39 -7.59 -0.15
CA THR A 199 -32.07 -8.99 0.13
C THR A 199 -32.32 -9.83 -1.11
N TRP A 200 -31.28 -10.48 -1.64
CA TRP A 200 -31.44 -11.47 -2.70
C TRP A 200 -31.57 -12.87 -2.08
N ASP A 201 -32.80 -13.36 -1.96
CA ASP A 201 -33.13 -14.64 -1.30
C ASP A 201 -32.45 -15.86 -1.97
N VAL A 202 -32.16 -15.80 -3.27
CA VAL A 202 -31.54 -16.92 -4.02
C VAL A 202 -30.08 -17.16 -3.59
N ILE A 203 -29.37 -16.11 -3.17
CA ILE A 203 -27.94 -16.17 -2.81
C ILE A 203 -27.74 -15.91 -1.29
N LYS A 204 -28.83 -15.61 -0.55
CA LYS A 204 -28.80 -15.12 0.84
C LYS A 204 -27.84 -13.92 1.02
N LEU A 205 -27.68 -13.11 -0.03
CA LEU A 205 -26.81 -11.92 0.00
C LEU A 205 -27.65 -10.71 0.40
N GLN A 206 -27.29 -10.07 1.51
CA GLN A 206 -27.91 -8.80 1.93
C GLN A 206 -27.09 -7.63 1.39
N ILE A 207 -27.60 -6.96 0.35
CA ILE A 207 -26.99 -5.73 -0.17
C ILE A 207 -27.47 -4.58 0.71
N ASN A 208 -26.75 -4.31 1.79
CA ASN A 208 -26.99 -3.20 2.71
C ASN A 208 -25.79 -2.22 2.70
N MET A 209 -25.89 -1.11 3.44
CA MET A 209 -24.81 -0.11 3.49
C MET A 209 -23.46 -0.64 4.02
N TYR A 210 -23.44 -1.80 4.68
CA TYR A 210 -22.26 -2.42 5.28
C TYR A 210 -21.61 -3.46 4.35
N THR A 211 -22.43 -4.17 3.57
CA THR A 211 -22.00 -5.23 2.65
C THR A 211 -21.64 -4.69 1.27
N THR A 212 -22.38 -3.71 0.76
CA THR A 212 -22.16 -3.10 -0.58
C THR A 212 -20.74 -2.55 -0.76
N PRO A 213 -20.16 -1.81 0.19
CA PRO A 213 -18.81 -1.27 0.06
C PRO A 213 -17.73 -2.37 -0.01
N VAL A 214 -17.97 -3.47 0.71
CA VAL A 214 -17.08 -4.63 0.75
C VAL A 214 -17.17 -5.44 -0.54
N LEU A 215 -18.37 -5.56 -1.12
CA LEU A 215 -18.55 -6.15 -2.45
C LEU A 215 -17.90 -5.31 -3.55
N LEU A 216 -17.99 -3.99 -3.46
CA LEU A 216 -17.26 -3.09 -4.35
C LEU A 216 -15.75 -3.32 -4.22
N SER A 217 -15.23 -3.39 -2.99
CA SER A 217 -13.81 -3.69 -2.72
C SER A 217 -13.38 -5.03 -3.32
N ALA A 218 -14.23 -6.07 -3.20
CA ALA A 218 -13.99 -7.38 -3.85
C ALA A 218 -13.96 -7.27 -5.38
N PHE A 219 -14.91 -6.56 -5.98
CA PHE A 219 -14.97 -6.33 -7.43
C PHE A 219 -13.73 -5.57 -7.93
N LEU A 220 -13.33 -4.50 -7.24
CA LEU A 220 -12.12 -3.75 -7.54
C LEU A 220 -10.86 -4.62 -7.39
N GLY A 221 -10.84 -5.52 -6.41
CA GLY A 221 -9.77 -6.52 -6.25
C GLY A 221 -9.66 -7.49 -7.44
N ILE A 222 -10.80 -8.00 -7.94
CA ILE A 222 -10.83 -8.87 -9.12
C ILE A 222 -10.35 -8.11 -10.36
N LEU A 223 -10.83 -6.88 -10.56
CA LEU A 223 -10.38 -6.02 -11.66
C LEU A 223 -8.86 -5.78 -11.58
N ASN A 224 -8.33 -5.54 -10.38
CA ASN A 224 -6.91 -5.36 -10.15
C ASN A 224 -6.10 -6.62 -10.48
N ILE A 225 -6.60 -7.81 -10.13
CA ILE A 225 -5.98 -9.09 -10.54
C ILE A 225 -5.93 -9.20 -12.07
N ILE A 226 -7.03 -8.89 -12.76
CA ILE A 226 -7.08 -8.93 -14.23
C ILE A 226 -6.05 -7.96 -14.83
N LEU A 227 -5.95 -6.74 -14.31
CA LEU A 227 -4.98 -5.74 -14.77
C LEU A 227 -3.54 -6.19 -14.53
N ILE A 228 -3.24 -6.77 -13.37
CA ILE A 228 -1.93 -7.34 -13.05
C ILE A 228 -1.62 -8.51 -13.99
N LEU A 229 -2.59 -9.39 -14.26
CA LEU A 229 -2.41 -10.51 -15.17
C LEU A 229 -2.12 -10.05 -16.60
N ALA A 230 -2.85 -9.07 -17.11
CA ALA A 230 -2.76 -8.62 -18.49
C ALA A 230 -1.54 -7.73 -18.77
N ILE A 231 -1.17 -6.85 -17.84
CA ILE A 231 -0.23 -5.75 -18.14
C ILE A 231 1.05 -5.82 -17.29
N LEU A 232 1.02 -6.38 -16.08
CA LEU A 232 2.23 -6.42 -15.24
C LEU A 232 3.29 -7.32 -15.89
N ARG A 233 4.34 -6.68 -16.37
CA ARG A 233 5.60 -7.31 -16.79
C ARG A 233 6.67 -7.04 -15.73
N GLU A 234 7.48 -8.05 -15.47
CA GLU A 234 8.52 -7.98 -14.46
C GLU A 234 9.75 -7.28 -15.02
N HIS A 235 10.19 -6.21 -14.35
CA HIS A 235 11.39 -5.46 -14.71
C HIS A 235 12.28 -5.34 -13.46
N ARG A 236 13.60 -5.35 -13.66
CA ARG A 236 14.61 -5.01 -12.64
C ARG A 236 15.59 -4.03 -13.27
N VAL A 237 15.90 -2.95 -12.56
CA VAL A 237 16.76 -1.86 -13.01
C VAL A 237 17.76 -1.55 -11.90
N ASP A 238 19.03 -1.45 -12.25
CA ASP A 238 20.13 -1.07 -11.36
C ASP A 238 20.08 0.44 -11.01
N ASP A 239 20.87 0.88 -10.02
CA ASP A 239 20.93 2.27 -9.56
C ASP A 239 21.26 3.26 -10.70
N SER A 240 22.01 2.81 -11.71
CA SER A 240 22.36 3.56 -12.92
C SER A 240 21.31 3.50 -14.04
N GLY A 241 20.15 2.86 -13.83
CA GLY A 241 19.10 2.77 -14.86
C GLY A 241 19.26 1.61 -15.85
N ARG A 242 20.24 0.73 -15.66
CA ARG A 242 20.51 -0.43 -16.54
C ARG A 242 19.59 -1.60 -16.19
N GLN A 243 19.10 -2.33 -17.19
CA GLN A 243 18.27 -3.52 -16.93
C GLN A 243 19.12 -4.67 -16.39
N CYS A 244 18.74 -5.21 -15.24
CA CYS A 244 19.32 -6.44 -14.70
C CYS A 244 18.40 -7.61 -15.02
N LYS A 245 18.93 -8.66 -15.67
CA LYS A 245 18.19 -9.94 -15.77
C LYS A 245 18.03 -10.53 -14.37
N SER A 246 16.90 -11.22 -14.15
CA SER A 246 16.63 -11.91 -12.89
C SER A 246 17.71 -12.96 -12.64
N ILE A 247 18.58 -12.68 -11.67
CA ILE A 247 19.46 -13.65 -11.04
C ILE A 247 18.58 -14.78 -10.52
N ASN A 248 18.55 -15.90 -11.22
CA ASN A 248 18.32 -17.21 -10.64
C ASN A 248 18.98 -18.21 -11.58
N PHE A 249 19.96 -18.95 -11.02
CA PHE A 249 20.88 -19.89 -11.65
C PHE A 249 22.12 -19.29 -12.33
N GLU A 250 23.00 -18.71 -11.54
CA GLU A 250 24.41 -19.12 -11.54
C GLU A 250 24.99 -18.75 -10.18
N GLU A 251 25.87 -19.61 -9.65
CA GLU A 251 26.62 -19.35 -8.42
C GLU A 251 27.13 -17.92 -8.42
N ALA A 252 27.11 -17.28 -7.26
CA ALA A 252 27.69 -15.96 -7.05
C ALA A 252 29.08 -15.89 -7.73
N SER A 253 29.12 -15.33 -8.93
CA SER A 253 30.36 -14.95 -9.56
C SER A 253 30.87 -13.78 -8.75
N THR A 254 32.01 -14.01 -8.12
CA THR A 254 32.66 -13.22 -7.08
C THR A 254 33.20 -11.88 -7.58
N ASP A 255 32.55 -11.24 -8.56
CA ASP A 255 33.05 -10.04 -9.25
C ASP A 255 31.97 -8.97 -9.50
N GLU A 256 30.90 -8.93 -8.71
CA GLU A 256 30.21 -7.65 -8.50
C GLU A 256 31.09 -6.81 -7.58
N ALA A 257 31.70 -5.77 -8.14
CA ALA A 257 32.42 -4.74 -7.41
C ALA A 257 31.53 -4.26 -6.25
N GLN A 258 31.84 -4.75 -5.04
CA GLN A 258 31.22 -4.29 -3.81
C GLN A 258 31.51 -2.79 -3.71
N VAL A 259 30.55 -1.97 -4.14
CA VAL A 259 30.52 -0.57 -3.73
C VAL A 259 30.58 -0.61 -2.21
N PRO A 260 31.60 -0.03 -1.56
CA PRO A 260 31.70 -0.07 -0.11
C PRO A 260 30.46 0.62 0.42
N GLN A 261 29.52 -0.18 0.90
CA GLN A 261 28.24 0.28 1.42
C GLN A 261 28.61 1.04 2.69
N GLY A 262 28.74 2.36 2.57
CA GLY A 262 29.17 3.23 3.66
C GLY A 262 28.38 2.89 4.91
N ASN A 263 29.04 2.93 6.07
CA ASN A 263 28.46 2.54 7.36
C ASN A 263 27.03 3.06 7.47
N ILE A 264 26.06 2.14 7.42
CA ILE A 264 24.65 2.48 7.56
C ILE A 264 24.50 3.09 8.94
N ASP A 265 24.05 4.35 9.00
CA ASP A 265 23.78 5.01 10.27
C ASP A 265 22.57 4.33 10.92
N GLN A 266 22.86 3.39 11.82
CA GLN A 266 21.86 2.62 12.54
C GLN A 266 20.98 3.54 13.39
N VAL A 267 21.52 4.64 13.91
CA VAL A 267 20.75 5.61 14.71
C VAL A 267 19.72 6.31 13.83
N ALA A 268 20.12 6.75 12.64
CA ALA A 268 19.20 7.36 11.68
C ALA A 268 18.09 6.38 11.24
N VAL A 269 18.44 5.13 10.95
CA VAL A 269 17.46 4.09 10.55
C VAL A 269 16.46 3.82 11.67
N VAL A 270 16.93 3.66 12.91
CA VAL A 270 16.05 3.43 14.06
C VAL A 270 15.17 4.66 14.31
N ALA A 271 15.73 5.87 14.27
CA ALA A 271 14.98 7.11 14.47
C ALA A 271 13.86 7.28 13.45
N ILE A 272 14.12 7.01 12.16
CA ILE A 272 13.11 7.09 11.10
C ILE A 272 12.01 6.05 11.30
N ASN A 273 12.36 4.82 11.69
CA ASN A 273 11.36 3.79 11.96
C ASN A 273 10.48 4.15 13.16
N VAL A 274 11.05 4.71 14.24
CA VAL A 274 10.29 5.18 15.41
C VAL A 274 9.35 6.32 15.01
N LEU A 275 9.84 7.30 14.23
CA LEU A 275 9.02 8.41 13.76
C LEU A 275 7.85 7.91 12.89
N PHE A 276 8.13 6.97 11.99
CA PHE A 276 7.11 6.36 11.13
C PHE A 276 6.08 5.58 11.95
N PHE A 277 6.52 4.85 12.97
CA PHE A 277 5.64 4.16 13.90
C PHE A 277 4.72 5.12 14.66
N VAL A 278 5.27 6.20 15.24
CA VAL A 278 4.48 7.21 15.96
C VAL A 278 3.44 7.86 15.05
N ALA A 279 3.82 8.21 13.83
CA ALA A 279 2.89 8.82 12.86
C ALA A 279 1.73 7.87 12.50
N LEU A 280 2.02 6.61 12.20
CA LEU A 280 0.99 5.61 11.89
C LEU A 280 0.14 5.24 13.11
N PHE A 281 0.73 5.23 14.30
CA PHE A 281 0.01 4.96 15.54
C PHE A 281 -1.04 6.03 15.83
N ILE A 282 -0.67 7.31 15.71
CA ILE A 282 -1.61 8.43 15.87
C ILE A 282 -2.74 8.33 14.84
N PHE A 283 -2.40 8.07 13.57
CA PHE A 283 -3.40 7.89 12.51
C PHE A 283 -4.39 6.77 12.84
N ALA A 284 -3.90 5.59 13.22
CA ALA A 284 -4.74 4.45 13.55
C ALA A 284 -5.65 4.69 14.77
N LEU A 285 -5.16 5.43 15.77
CA LEU A 285 -5.96 5.80 16.94
C LEU A 285 -7.14 6.70 16.55
N PHE A 286 -6.88 7.78 15.81
CA PHE A 286 -7.94 8.68 15.37
C PHE A 286 -8.96 7.98 14.47
N GLU A 287 -8.49 7.18 13.51
CA GLU A 287 -9.34 6.42 12.60
C GLU A 287 -10.25 5.42 13.34
N THR A 288 -9.76 4.80 14.42
CA THR A 288 -10.51 3.82 15.22
C THR A 288 -11.55 4.47 16.12
N ILE A 289 -11.20 5.58 16.77
CA ILE A 289 -12.00 6.17 17.85
C ILE A 289 -13.08 7.14 17.31
N ILE A 290 -12.87 7.74 16.13
CA ILE A 290 -13.76 8.80 15.62
C ILE A 290 -15.23 8.38 15.56
N THR A 291 -15.52 7.17 15.07
CA THR A 291 -16.89 6.66 14.92
C THR A 291 -17.58 6.40 16.26
N PRO A 292 -17.05 5.58 17.18
CA PRO A 292 -17.69 5.38 18.47
C PRO A 292 -17.77 6.67 19.30
N LEU A 293 -16.74 7.52 19.26
CA LEU A 293 -16.71 8.79 19.99
C LEU A 293 -17.81 9.76 19.53
N THR A 294 -17.99 9.91 18.22
CA THR A 294 -19.02 10.81 17.68
C THR A 294 -20.44 10.29 17.90
N MET A 295 -20.64 8.98 17.89
CA MET A 295 -21.91 8.36 18.27
C MET A 295 -22.25 8.65 19.75
N ASP A 296 -21.28 8.54 20.65
CA ASP A 296 -21.49 8.78 22.08
C ASP A 296 -21.65 10.28 22.42
N MET A 297 -20.76 11.13 21.88
CA MET A 297 -20.78 12.57 22.16
C MET A 297 -21.99 13.30 21.58
N TYR A 298 -22.43 12.93 20.36
CA TYR A 298 -23.51 13.62 19.66
C TYR A 298 -24.82 12.84 19.61
N ALA A 299 -24.88 11.66 20.24
CA ALA A 299 -26.02 10.74 20.19
C ALA A 299 -26.48 10.44 18.73
N TRP A 300 -25.53 10.42 17.80
CA TRP A 300 -25.83 10.17 16.38
C TRP A 300 -26.26 8.72 16.15
N THR A 301 -27.23 8.53 15.25
CA THR A 301 -27.57 7.20 14.76
C THR A 301 -26.41 6.58 13.98
N GLN A 302 -26.45 5.26 13.80
CA GLN A 302 -25.46 4.53 13.00
C GLN A 302 -25.29 5.14 11.59
N GLU A 303 -26.40 5.40 10.90
CA GLU A 303 -26.42 6.06 9.59
C GLU A 303 -25.80 7.47 9.64
N GLN A 304 -26.18 8.29 10.63
CA GLN A 304 -25.67 9.65 10.78
C GLN A 304 -24.18 9.69 11.06
N ALA A 305 -23.69 8.80 11.94
CA ALA A 305 -22.27 8.75 12.27
C ALA A 305 -21.42 8.35 11.06
N VAL A 306 -21.84 7.34 10.29
CA VAL A 306 -21.12 6.96 9.06
C VAL A 306 -21.13 8.11 8.04
N LEU A 307 -22.28 8.78 7.86
CA LEU A 307 -22.42 9.88 6.91
C LEU A 307 -21.56 11.10 7.30
N TYR A 308 -21.71 11.60 8.53
CA TYR A 308 -21.02 12.82 8.96
C TYR A 308 -19.52 12.62 9.12
N ASN A 309 -19.08 11.49 9.69
CA ASN A 309 -17.65 11.19 9.77
C ASN A 309 -17.03 11.04 8.38
N GLY A 310 -17.75 10.43 7.44
CA GLY A 310 -17.32 10.36 6.05
C GLY A 310 -17.15 11.74 5.40
N ILE A 311 -18.07 12.68 5.64
CA ILE A 311 -17.97 14.07 5.16
C ILE A 311 -16.78 14.80 5.82
N ILE A 312 -16.59 14.64 7.13
CA ILE A 312 -15.48 15.27 7.88
C ILE A 312 -14.13 14.77 7.34
N LEU A 313 -13.97 13.46 7.16
CA LEU A 313 -12.76 12.86 6.58
C LEU A 313 -12.53 13.31 5.14
N ALA A 314 -13.59 13.47 4.34
CA ALA A 314 -13.48 14.01 3.00
C ALA A 314 -12.95 15.45 3.00
N ALA A 315 -13.46 16.31 3.90
CA ALA A 315 -13.00 17.69 4.05
C ALA A 315 -11.54 17.76 4.49
N LEU A 316 -11.14 16.96 5.49
CA LEU A 316 -9.74 16.83 5.93
C LEU A 316 -8.83 16.33 4.80
N GLY A 317 -9.34 15.43 3.96
CA GLY A 317 -8.62 14.95 2.79
C GLY A 317 -8.37 16.03 1.74
N VAL A 318 -9.37 16.87 1.46
CA VAL A 318 -9.21 18.05 0.57
C VAL A 318 -8.19 19.03 1.15
N GLU A 319 -8.27 19.30 2.46
CA GLU A 319 -7.30 20.14 3.16
C GLU A 319 -5.87 19.57 3.04
N ALA A 320 -5.68 18.27 3.26
CA ALA A 320 -4.39 17.62 3.11
C ALA A 320 -3.83 17.77 1.69
N VAL A 321 -4.65 17.61 0.65
CA VAL A 321 -4.23 17.81 -0.75
C VAL A 321 -3.79 19.25 -1.00
N VAL A 322 -4.51 20.23 -0.45
CA VAL A 322 -4.14 21.66 -0.56
C VAL A 322 -2.80 21.92 0.13
N ILE A 323 -2.58 21.37 1.32
CA ILE A 323 -1.30 21.48 2.04
C ILE A 323 -0.17 20.86 1.22
N PHE A 324 -0.34 19.66 0.66
CA PHE A 324 0.67 19.01 -0.18
C PHE A 324 1.03 19.83 -1.42
N LEU A 325 0.03 20.42 -2.10
CA LEU A 325 0.27 21.32 -3.22
C LEU A 325 1.00 22.59 -2.78
N GLY A 326 0.62 23.16 -1.63
CA GLY A 326 1.29 24.31 -1.03
C GLY A 326 2.76 24.04 -0.71
N VAL A 327 3.07 22.91 -0.07
CA VAL A 327 4.46 22.50 0.24
C VAL A 327 5.29 22.36 -1.03
N LYS A 328 4.73 21.79 -2.11
CA LYS A 328 5.43 21.66 -3.39
C LYS A 328 5.73 23.01 -4.05
N LEU A 329 4.85 24.00 -3.88
CA LEU A 329 5.07 25.35 -4.39
C LEU A 329 6.11 26.10 -3.54
N LEU A 330 6.02 25.98 -2.21
CA LEU A 330 6.94 26.58 -1.25
C LEU A 330 8.35 26.01 -1.39
N SER A 331 8.49 24.68 -1.55
CA SER A 331 9.80 24.05 -1.70
C SER A 331 10.54 24.54 -2.94
N LYS A 332 9.85 24.79 -4.05
CA LYS A 332 10.46 25.40 -5.25
C LYS A 332 10.91 26.84 -5.02
N LYS A 333 10.24 27.58 -4.13
CA LYS A 333 10.53 28.98 -3.84
C LYS A 333 11.70 29.15 -2.87
N PHE A 334 11.88 28.21 -1.92
CA PHE A 334 12.94 28.23 -0.90
C PHE A 334 14.14 27.33 -1.21
N ALA A 335 14.10 26.54 -2.29
CA ALA A 335 15.24 25.79 -2.80
C ALA A 335 16.14 26.60 -3.78
N GLN A 336 15.86 27.89 -3.94
CA GLN A 336 16.74 28.89 -4.58
C GLN A 336 17.40 29.73 -3.48
#